data_AF-A0A523PM46-F1
#
_entry.id   AF-A0A523PM46-F1
#
_cell.length_a   1.000
_cell.length_b   1.000
_cell.length_c   1.000
_cell.angle_alpha   90.00
_cell.angle_beta   90.00
_cell.angle_gamma   90.00
#
_symmetry.space_group_name_H-M   'P 1'
#
loop_
_entity.id
_entity.type
_entity.pdbx_description
1 polymer ?
#
loop_
_entity_poly.entity_id
_entity_poly.type
_entity_poly.pdbx_seq_one_letter_code
_entity_poly.pdbx_strand_id
1 'polypeptide(L)'
;MVRRNTRRSDRSSRGQFVQLPWRQVINRYHPIEVLEPDQVEQIHQASSRILEKIGIDFLLPEALDILRKAGADTKLGDQRVRFDRGLIESSIATAPSQFTLHARNPDHNLIIGGNYINFGSVGSAPHASDLDRGRRSGNYKDFCNLETWEEAGSQNATQRANELYKRILAEFEPPPLDPSIRDELDDFVARRKHEGGVATA
;
A
#
# COMPACT_ATOMS: atom_id res chain seq x y z
N MET A 1 -37.54 14.37 -46.97
CA MET A 1 -36.64 13.25 -46.62
C MET A 1 -35.30 13.83 -46.18
N VAL A 2 -35.11 14.10 -44.89
CA VAL A 2 -33.85 14.61 -44.33
C VAL A 2 -33.57 13.82 -43.05
N ARG A 3 -32.60 12.91 -43.10
CA ARG A 3 -32.21 12.05 -41.98
C ARG A 3 -31.64 12.91 -40.85
N ARG A 4 -32.34 12.94 -39.71
CA ARG A 4 -31.78 13.40 -38.43
C ARG A 4 -30.63 12.47 -38.04
N ASN A 5 -29.41 12.94 -38.22
CA ASN A 5 -28.23 12.29 -37.67
C ASN A 5 -28.11 12.75 -36.21
N THR A 6 -28.67 11.97 -35.29
CA THR A 6 -28.46 12.14 -33.85
C THR A 6 -26.97 12.09 -33.55
N ARG A 7 -26.43 13.18 -33.01
CA ARG A 7 -25.10 13.26 -32.41
C ARG A 7 -24.94 12.09 -31.43
N ARG A 8 -24.22 11.04 -31.85
CA ARG A 8 -23.56 10.13 -30.91
C ARG A 8 -22.50 10.97 -30.22
N SER A 9 -22.87 11.52 -29.07
CA SER A 9 -21.96 12.16 -28.15
C SER A 9 -20.79 11.22 -27.93
N ASP A 10 -19.61 11.75 -28.20
CA ASP A 10 -18.31 11.22 -27.84
C ASP A 10 -18.35 10.60 -26.43
N ARG A 11 -18.42 9.27 -26.39
CA ARG A 11 -18.38 8.47 -25.14
C ARG A 11 -16.97 8.00 -24.83
N SER A 12 -15.96 8.44 -25.60
CA SER A 12 -14.59 7.93 -25.52
C SER A 12 -13.78 8.49 -24.34
N SER A 13 -14.25 9.56 -23.67
CA SER A 13 -13.50 10.19 -22.57
C SER A 13 -13.86 9.71 -21.16
N ARG A 14 -14.82 8.77 -20.99
CA ARG A 14 -15.33 8.37 -19.67
C ARG A 14 -14.42 7.43 -18.86
N GLY A 15 -13.16 7.26 -19.23
CA GLY A 15 -12.26 6.28 -18.60
C GLY A 15 -10.84 6.76 -18.28
N GLN A 16 -10.48 8.02 -18.56
CA GLN A 16 -9.17 8.54 -18.19
C GLN A 16 -9.16 8.97 -16.73
N PHE A 17 -8.32 8.33 -15.93
CA PHE A 17 -8.01 8.80 -14.58
C PHE A 17 -7.39 10.20 -14.69
N VAL A 18 -8.05 11.19 -14.09
CA VAL A 18 -7.46 12.52 -13.93
C VAL A 18 -6.52 12.44 -12.74
N GLN A 19 -5.24 12.21 -13.01
CA GLN A 19 -4.20 12.33 -11.99
C GLN A 19 -4.14 13.79 -11.54
N LEU A 20 -4.31 14.03 -10.23
CA LEU A 20 -4.16 15.36 -9.68
C LEU A 20 -2.70 15.83 -9.81
N PRO A 21 -2.46 17.14 -9.92
CA PRO A 21 -1.10 17.68 -9.87
C PRO A 21 -0.36 17.16 -8.65
N TRP A 22 0.91 16.80 -8.86
CA TRP A 22 1.75 16.32 -7.77
C TRP A 22 1.85 17.39 -6.68
N ARG A 23 1.70 16.94 -5.43
CA ARG A 23 1.96 17.74 -4.23
C ARG A 23 2.23 16.78 -3.08
N GLN A 24 3.05 17.21 -2.13
CA GLN A 24 3.20 16.50 -0.88
C GLN A 24 1.95 16.68 -0.02
N VAL A 25 1.50 15.60 0.62
CA VAL A 25 0.30 15.63 1.47
C VAL A 25 0.67 16.19 2.84
N ILE A 26 -0.14 17.12 3.35
CA ILE A 26 0.01 17.69 4.69
C ILE A 26 -1.21 17.28 5.51
N ASN A 27 -0.97 16.66 6.67
CA ASN A 27 -2.02 16.44 7.64
C ASN A 27 -2.40 17.78 8.30
N ARG A 28 -3.66 18.20 8.13
CA ARG A 28 -4.17 19.45 8.71
C ARG A 28 -4.77 19.25 10.10
N TYR A 29 -4.97 18.00 10.52
CA TYR A 29 -5.53 17.69 11.83
C TYR A 29 -4.42 17.51 12.86
N HIS A 30 -4.76 17.77 14.12
CA HIS A 30 -3.94 17.37 15.24
C HIS A 30 -3.80 15.83 15.28
N PRO A 31 -2.62 15.27 15.61
CA PRO A 31 -2.49 13.85 15.87
C PRO A 31 -3.48 13.37 16.93
N ILE A 32 -3.96 12.14 16.79
CA ILE A 32 -4.78 11.53 17.84
C ILE A 32 -3.83 11.07 18.94
N GLU A 33 -3.96 11.66 20.12
CA GLU A 33 -3.19 11.28 21.31
C GLU A 33 -3.93 10.18 22.06
N VAL A 34 -3.45 8.94 21.90
CA VAL A 34 -4.02 7.75 22.55
C VAL A 34 -3.48 7.57 23.98
N LEU A 35 -2.35 8.21 24.29
CA LEU A 35 -1.65 8.13 25.57
C LEU A 35 -1.59 9.50 26.22
N GLU A 36 -1.77 9.54 27.53
CA GLU A 36 -1.55 10.73 28.35
C GLU A 36 -0.06 11.07 28.46
N PRO A 37 0.32 12.34 28.72
CA PRO A 37 1.72 12.75 28.84
C PRO A 37 2.55 11.91 29.83
N ASP A 38 1.98 11.60 31.00
CA ASP A 38 2.66 10.78 32.02
C ASP A 38 2.87 9.32 31.55
N GLN A 39 2.02 8.81 30.67
CA GLN A 39 2.18 7.47 30.10
C GLN A 39 3.29 7.44 29.06
N VAL A 40 3.43 8.50 28.25
CA VAL A 40 4.55 8.67 27.33
C VAL A 40 5.87 8.73 28.12
N GLU A 41 5.90 9.50 29.20
CA GLU A 41 7.06 9.60 30.08
C GLU A 41 7.42 8.24 30.71
N GLN A 42 6.43 7.46 31.16
CA GLN A 42 6.67 6.10 31.65
C GLN A 42 7.31 5.19 30.59
N ILE A 43 6.85 5.25 29.35
CA ILE A 43 7.43 4.48 28.23
C ILE A 43 8.87 4.93 27.96
N HIS A 44 9.13 6.25 28.00
CA HIS A 44 10.46 6.81 27.83
C HIS A 44 11.41 6.30 28.93
N GLN A 45 11.02 6.40 30.21
CA GLN A 45 11.82 5.94 31.34
C GLN A 45 12.07 4.42 31.33
N ALA A 46 11.07 3.64 30.92
CA ALA A 46 11.21 2.20 30.76
C ALA A 46 12.18 1.84 29.64
N SER A 47 12.06 2.50 28.48
CA SER A 47 12.96 2.34 27.32
C SER A 47 14.41 2.68 27.70
N SER A 48 14.62 3.82 28.36
CA SER A 48 15.94 4.25 28.82
C SER A 48 16.55 3.26 29.81
N ARG A 49 15.76 2.72 30.75
CA ARG A 49 16.23 1.67 31.67
C ARG A 49 16.62 0.38 30.94
N ILE A 50 15.90 -0.02 29.89
CA ILE A 50 16.24 -1.19 29.07
C ILE A 50 17.60 -0.96 28.40
N LEU A 51 17.78 0.18 27.72
CA LEU A 51 19.03 0.50 27.03
C LEU A 51 20.22 0.61 27.99
N GLU A 52 20.00 1.16 29.19
CA GLU A 52 21.04 1.36 30.21
C GLU A 52 21.42 0.06 30.93
N LYS A 53 20.45 -0.74 31.38
CA LYS A 53 20.70 -1.92 32.24
C LYS A 53 20.82 -3.22 31.44
N ILE A 54 20.00 -3.38 30.42
CA ILE A 54 19.93 -4.61 29.61
C ILE A 54 20.84 -4.46 28.40
N GLY A 55 20.68 -3.41 27.61
CA GLY A 55 21.43 -3.13 26.39
C GLY A 55 20.95 -3.89 25.15
N ILE A 56 21.62 -3.69 24.01
CA ILE A 56 21.33 -4.29 22.70
C ILE A 56 22.58 -4.98 22.15
N ASP A 57 22.41 -6.14 21.50
CA ASP A 57 23.53 -6.82 20.83
C ASP A 57 23.82 -6.19 19.47
N PHE A 58 25.08 -5.82 19.25
CA PHE A 58 25.60 -5.33 17.98
C PHE A 58 26.58 -6.36 17.41
N LEU A 59 26.15 -7.05 16.35
CA LEU A 59 26.90 -8.16 15.76
C LEU A 59 28.05 -7.70 14.85
N LEU A 60 28.01 -6.44 14.39
CA LEU A 60 29.02 -5.86 13.50
C LEU A 60 30.16 -5.25 14.34
N PRO A 61 31.42 -5.73 14.23
CA PRO A 61 32.54 -5.22 15.03
C PRO A 61 32.81 -3.72 14.84
N GLU A 62 32.61 -3.20 13.64
CA GLU A 62 32.75 -1.77 13.35
C GLU A 62 31.74 -0.92 14.11
N ALA A 63 30.48 -1.38 14.23
CA ALA A 63 29.46 -0.68 15.01
C ALA A 63 29.85 -0.61 16.49
N LEU A 64 30.41 -1.70 17.05
CA LEU A 64 30.91 -1.70 18.44
C LEU A 64 32.01 -0.65 18.65
N ASP A 65 32.91 -0.46 17.68
CA ASP A 65 33.97 0.55 17.77
C ASP A 65 33.42 1.99 17.71
N ILE A 66 32.48 2.25 16.81
CA ILE A 66 31.79 3.55 16.70
C ILE A 66 31.07 3.88 18.02
N LEU A 67 30.32 2.93 18.57
CA LEU A 67 29.56 3.12 19.81
C LEU A 67 30.48 3.32 21.02
N ARG A 68 31.60 2.60 21.10
CA ARG A 68 32.62 2.80 22.14
C ARG A 68 33.22 4.20 22.07
N LYS A 69 33.56 4.68 20.86
CA LYS A 69 34.07 6.05 20.66
C LYS A 69 33.04 7.11 21.03
N ALA A 70 31.75 6.82 20.84
CA ALA A 70 30.65 7.67 21.28
C ALA A 70 30.40 7.61 22.81
N GLY A 71 31.11 6.77 23.55
CA GLY A 71 31.00 6.66 25.01
C GLY A 71 29.98 5.63 25.51
N ALA A 72 29.47 4.76 24.63
CA ALA A 72 28.64 3.64 25.04
C ALA A 72 29.46 2.60 25.83
N ASP A 73 28.83 1.93 26.80
CA ASP A 73 29.45 0.84 27.54
C ASP A 73 29.49 -0.40 26.65
N THR A 74 30.70 -0.69 26.16
CA THR A 74 31.02 -1.92 25.43
C THR A 74 32.09 -2.68 26.21
N LYS A 75 31.84 -3.95 26.53
CA LYS A 75 32.86 -4.82 27.12
C LYS A 75 33.66 -5.51 26.01
N LEU A 76 34.97 -5.64 26.19
CA LEU A 76 35.82 -6.30 25.19
C LEU A 76 35.40 -7.78 25.07
N GLY A 77 35.14 -8.23 23.83
CA GLY A 77 34.67 -9.59 23.55
C GLY A 77 33.18 -9.82 23.79
N ASP A 78 32.44 -8.79 24.23
CA ASP A 78 30.97 -8.81 24.34
C ASP A 78 30.35 -8.09 23.12
N GLN A 79 29.22 -8.58 22.66
CA GLN A 79 28.41 -7.93 21.62
C GLN A 79 27.34 -7.02 22.22
N ARG A 80 27.08 -7.14 23.52
CA ARG A 80 26.09 -6.33 24.24
C ARG A 80 26.61 -4.92 24.51
N VAL A 81 25.90 -3.93 23.99
CA VAL A 81 26.15 -2.51 24.23
C VAL A 81 25.08 -1.93 25.15
N ARG A 82 25.51 -1.19 26.18
CA ARG A 82 24.64 -0.43 27.08
C ARG A 82 24.85 1.06 26.90
N PHE A 83 23.79 1.82 27.09
CA PHE A 83 23.78 3.26 26.84
C PHE A 83 23.39 4.02 28.10
N ASP A 84 24.28 4.91 28.56
CA ASP A 84 23.91 5.84 29.61
C ASP A 84 22.80 6.79 29.13
N ARG A 85 21.95 7.22 30.05
CA ARG A 85 20.80 8.10 29.74
C ARG A 85 21.24 9.43 29.14
N GLY A 86 22.33 10.02 29.64
CA GLY A 86 22.87 11.26 29.08
C GLY A 86 23.37 11.09 27.64
N LEU A 87 23.94 9.92 27.32
CA LEU A 87 24.33 9.60 25.94
C LEU A 87 23.10 9.46 25.03
N ILE A 88 22.03 8.81 25.51
CA ILE A 88 20.76 8.69 24.76
C ILE A 88 20.18 10.08 24.46
N GLU A 89 20.00 10.91 25.49
CA GLU A 89 19.39 12.24 25.35
C GLU A 89 20.21 13.16 24.45
N SER A 90 21.53 13.21 24.66
CA SER A 90 22.41 14.03 23.82
C SER A 90 22.43 13.55 22.36
N SER A 91 22.34 12.24 22.11
CA SER A 91 22.25 11.70 20.75
C SER A 91 20.93 12.07 20.08
N ILE A 92 19.80 11.92 20.77
CA ILE A 92 18.46 12.30 20.24
C ILE A 92 18.42 13.80 19.92
N ALA A 93 19.01 14.64 20.77
CA ALA A 93 19.05 16.08 20.55
C ALA A 93 19.78 16.52 19.27
N THR A 94 20.65 15.68 18.70
CA THR A 94 21.31 15.95 17.41
C THR A 94 20.42 15.63 16.20
N ALA A 95 19.35 14.86 16.37
CA ALA A 95 18.49 14.46 15.28
C ALA A 95 17.60 15.64 14.83
N PRO A 96 17.58 15.97 13.53
CA PRO A 96 16.73 17.04 13.03
C PRO A 96 15.26 16.62 13.11
N SER A 97 14.39 17.54 13.55
CA SER A 97 12.93 17.33 13.54
C SER A 97 12.34 17.30 12.13
N GLN A 98 13.07 17.83 11.14
CA GLN A 98 12.70 17.83 9.73
C GLN A 98 13.94 17.89 8.83
N PHE A 99 13.92 17.19 7.69
CA PHE A 99 14.94 17.28 6.64
C PHE A 99 14.35 17.06 5.25
N THR A 100 15.12 17.39 4.20
CA THR A 100 14.70 17.18 2.80
C THR A 100 15.39 15.94 2.23
N LEU A 101 14.58 15.01 1.72
CA LEU A 101 15.05 13.94 0.86
C LEU A 101 15.06 14.45 -0.59
N HIS A 102 16.25 14.60 -1.15
CA HIS A 102 16.44 15.15 -2.49
C HIS A 102 16.23 14.10 -3.58
N ALA A 103 15.37 14.43 -4.54
CA ALA A 103 15.12 13.63 -5.73
C ALA A 103 15.96 14.13 -6.91
N ARG A 104 16.12 13.29 -7.93
CA ARG A 104 16.80 13.66 -9.18
C ARG A 104 16.12 14.85 -9.87
N ASN A 105 14.79 14.90 -9.84
CA ASN A 105 14.03 16.10 -10.19
C ASN A 105 13.72 16.87 -8.89
N PRO A 106 14.27 18.09 -8.69
CA PRO A 106 14.03 18.87 -7.49
C PRO A 106 12.55 19.18 -7.22
N ASP A 107 11.70 19.21 -8.25
CA ASP A 107 10.25 19.38 -8.11
C ASP A 107 9.58 18.23 -7.35
N HIS A 108 10.29 17.10 -7.16
CA HIS A 108 9.85 15.94 -6.40
C HIS A 108 10.65 15.71 -5.10
N ASN A 109 11.35 16.73 -4.60
CA ASN A 109 11.95 16.67 -3.27
C ASN A 109 10.85 16.42 -2.22
N LEU A 110 11.19 15.61 -1.21
CA LEU A 110 10.26 15.25 -0.14
C LEU A 110 10.75 15.82 1.18
N ILE A 111 9.88 16.54 1.88
CA ILE A 111 10.12 16.93 3.26
C ILE A 111 9.76 15.76 4.18
N ILE A 112 10.69 15.31 5.03
CA ILE A 112 10.50 14.25 6.02
C ILE A 112 10.42 14.90 7.40
N GLY A 113 9.32 14.65 8.14
CA GLY A 113 9.06 15.23 9.46
C GLY A 113 7.95 16.30 9.47
N GLY A 114 7.56 16.74 10.66
CA GLY A 114 6.39 17.61 10.87
C GLY A 114 5.08 16.92 10.47
N ASN A 115 4.17 17.67 9.84
CA ASN A 115 2.85 17.17 9.42
C ASN A 115 2.82 16.63 7.97
N TYR A 116 3.98 16.45 7.33
CA TYR A 116 4.05 15.89 5.98
C TYR A 116 3.80 14.38 5.99
N ILE A 117 2.90 13.92 5.12
CA ILE A 117 2.64 12.51 4.88
C ILE A 117 3.34 12.12 3.58
N ASN A 118 4.23 11.13 3.68
CA ASN A 118 4.98 10.57 2.58
C ASN A 118 4.51 9.14 2.30
N PHE A 119 4.09 8.87 1.07
CA PHE A 119 3.73 7.53 0.62
C PHE A 119 4.93 6.89 -0.08
N GLY A 120 5.25 5.66 0.31
CA GLY A 120 6.29 4.84 -0.30
C GLY A 120 5.73 3.49 -0.75
N SER A 121 6.41 2.87 -1.71
CA SER A 121 6.11 1.49 -2.10
C SER A 121 6.70 0.53 -1.07
N VAL A 122 6.06 -0.64 -0.91
CA VAL A 122 6.70 -1.80 -0.29
C VAL A 122 7.97 -2.16 -1.08
N GLY A 123 9.08 -2.38 -0.37
CA GLY A 123 10.40 -2.65 -0.96
C GLY A 123 10.99 -4.03 -0.67
N SER A 124 10.31 -4.88 0.11
CA SER A 124 10.88 -6.15 0.60
C SER A 124 10.00 -7.38 0.33
N ALA A 125 8.88 -7.23 -0.38
CA ALA A 125 8.00 -8.35 -0.67
C ALA A 125 8.71 -9.38 -1.56
N PRO A 126 8.94 -10.63 -1.10
CA PRO A 126 9.65 -11.63 -1.89
C PRO A 126 8.80 -12.23 -3.01
N HIS A 127 7.50 -11.92 -3.03
CA HIS A 127 6.53 -12.47 -3.97
C HIS A 127 5.68 -11.35 -4.57
N ALA A 128 5.32 -11.51 -5.83
CA ALA A 128 4.33 -10.69 -6.52
C ALA A 128 3.03 -11.48 -6.67
N SER A 129 1.90 -10.77 -6.76
CA SER A 129 0.61 -11.37 -7.07
C SER A 129 -0.18 -10.43 -7.97
N ASP A 130 -0.88 -11.01 -8.96
CA ASP A 130 -1.89 -10.31 -9.75
C ASP A 130 -3.07 -11.24 -10.03
N LEU A 131 -4.13 -10.71 -10.65
CA LEU A 131 -5.36 -11.44 -10.93
C LEU A 131 -5.22 -12.51 -12.03
N ASP A 132 -4.18 -12.46 -12.85
CA ASP A 132 -4.01 -13.37 -14.01
C ASP A 132 -3.11 -14.56 -13.67
N ARG A 133 -2.00 -14.27 -13.01
CA ARG A 133 -0.87 -15.18 -12.79
C ARG A 133 -0.81 -15.68 -11.35
N GLY A 134 -1.65 -15.14 -10.46
CA GLY A 134 -1.65 -15.46 -9.04
C GLY A 134 -0.31 -15.11 -8.35
N ARG A 135 -0.06 -15.73 -7.20
CA ARG A 135 1.13 -15.51 -6.38
C ARG A 135 2.36 -16.22 -6.97
N ARG A 136 3.48 -15.52 -7.09
CA ARG A 136 4.75 -16.02 -7.66
C ARG A 136 5.96 -15.35 -7.01
N SER A 137 7.14 -15.92 -7.21
CA SER A 137 8.40 -15.29 -6.76
C SER A 137 8.59 -13.93 -7.43
N GLY A 138 9.07 -12.95 -6.66
CA GLY A 138 9.39 -11.62 -7.16
C GLY A 138 10.45 -11.68 -8.26
N ASN A 139 10.30 -10.84 -9.28
CA ASN A 139 11.24 -10.72 -10.39
C ASN A 139 11.29 -9.25 -10.87
N TYR A 140 12.28 -8.94 -11.73
CA TYR A 140 12.52 -7.59 -12.22
C TYR A 140 11.32 -6.99 -12.97
N LYS A 141 10.62 -7.79 -13.80
CA LYS A 141 9.45 -7.32 -14.53
C LYS A 141 8.33 -6.89 -13.60
N ASP A 142 8.11 -7.66 -12.53
CA ASP A 142 7.12 -7.31 -11.51
C ASP A 142 7.52 -6.09 -10.66
N PHE A 143 8.82 -5.82 -10.51
CA PHE A 143 9.32 -4.60 -9.87
C PHE A 143 9.11 -3.37 -10.75
N CYS A 144 9.34 -3.50 -12.06
CA CYS A 144 9.15 -2.43 -13.06
C CYS A 144 7.70 -2.30 -13.57
N ASN A 145 6.72 -2.93 -12.90
CA ASN A 145 5.37 -3.19 -13.42
C ASN A 145 4.57 -1.95 -13.88
N LEU A 146 5.03 -0.72 -13.63
CA LEU A 146 4.46 0.46 -14.29
C LEU A 146 4.59 0.34 -15.82
N GLU A 147 5.79 0.02 -16.31
CA GLU A 147 6.07 -0.13 -17.74
C GLU A 147 5.26 -1.29 -18.35
N THR A 148 5.19 -2.42 -17.64
CA THR A 148 4.39 -3.58 -18.09
C THR A 148 2.89 -3.30 -18.10
N TRP A 149 2.37 -2.50 -17.15
CA TRP A 149 0.97 -2.08 -17.15
C TRP A 149 0.66 -1.08 -18.27
N GLU A 150 1.56 -0.14 -18.54
CA GLU A 150 1.46 0.80 -19.66
C GLU A 150 1.52 0.10 -21.02
N GLU A 151 2.48 -0.82 -21.22
CA GLU A 151 2.58 -1.65 -22.44
C GLU A 151 1.32 -2.50 -22.67
N ALA A 152 0.69 -2.99 -21.60
CA ALA A 152 -0.56 -3.73 -21.65
C ALA A 152 -1.80 -2.84 -21.87
N GLY A 153 -1.62 -1.56 -22.21
CA GLY A 153 -2.68 -0.63 -22.52
C GLY A 153 -3.36 0.00 -21.30
N SER A 154 -2.69 -0.04 -20.14
CA SER A 154 -3.15 0.59 -18.89
C SER A 154 -4.57 0.18 -18.49
N GLN A 155 -4.94 -1.08 -18.75
CA GLN A 155 -6.29 -1.55 -18.49
C GLN A 155 -6.62 -1.45 -17.00
N ASN A 156 -7.79 -0.90 -16.69
CA ASN A 156 -8.29 -0.80 -15.33
C ASN A 156 -9.12 -2.02 -14.93
N ALA A 157 -9.39 -2.15 -13.62
CA ALA A 157 -10.15 -3.28 -13.08
C ALA A 157 -11.53 -3.44 -13.73
N THR A 158 -12.21 -2.34 -14.09
CA THR A 158 -13.53 -2.36 -14.72
C THR A 158 -13.48 -2.88 -16.15
N GLN A 159 -12.50 -2.42 -16.95
CA GLN A 159 -12.29 -2.87 -18.32
C GLN A 159 -11.99 -4.38 -18.33
N ARG A 160 -11.09 -4.82 -17.45
CA ARG A 160 -10.73 -6.23 -17.31
C ARG A 160 -11.92 -7.09 -16.87
N ALA A 161 -12.69 -6.65 -15.88
CA ALA A 161 -13.89 -7.36 -15.45
C ALA A 161 -14.92 -7.48 -16.58
N ASN A 162 -15.08 -6.44 -17.40
CA ASN A 162 -16.02 -6.45 -18.52
C ASN A 162 -15.61 -7.44 -19.63
N GLU A 163 -14.33 -7.46 -19.98
CA GLU A 163 -13.78 -8.41 -20.95
C GLU A 163 -13.89 -9.84 -20.46
N LEU A 164 -13.53 -10.09 -19.19
CA LEU A 164 -13.57 -11.42 -18.60
C LEU A 164 -15.00 -11.97 -18.53
N TYR A 165 -15.97 -11.17 -18.08
CA TYR A 165 -17.38 -11.60 -18.04
C TYR A 165 -17.91 -11.96 -19.43
N LYS A 166 -17.61 -11.16 -20.45
CA LYS A 166 -18.02 -11.45 -21.84
C LYS A 166 -17.38 -12.73 -22.35
N ARG A 167 -16.10 -12.97 -22.04
CA ARG A 167 -15.41 -14.19 -22.40
C ARG A 167 -16.05 -15.41 -21.73
N ILE A 168 -16.27 -15.34 -20.41
CA ILE A 168 -16.93 -16.40 -19.65
C ILE A 168 -18.28 -16.73 -20.25
N LEU A 169 -19.11 -15.73 -20.60
CA LEU A 169 -20.41 -15.98 -21.23
C LEU A 169 -20.30 -16.61 -22.62
N ALA A 170 -19.30 -16.23 -23.41
CA ALA A 170 -19.12 -16.76 -24.76
C ALA A 170 -18.59 -18.20 -24.74
N GLU A 171 -17.75 -18.54 -23.76
CA GLU A 171 -17.13 -19.86 -23.59
C GLU A 171 -17.96 -20.79 -22.69
N PHE A 172 -19.06 -20.31 -22.11
CA PHE A 172 -19.90 -21.12 -21.21
C PHE A 172 -20.68 -22.18 -21.99
N GLU A 173 -20.35 -23.44 -21.76
CA GLU A 173 -21.20 -24.57 -22.13
C GLU A 173 -22.04 -25.02 -20.91
N PRO A 174 -23.38 -25.04 -21.02
CA PRO A 174 -24.21 -25.49 -19.93
C PRO A 174 -23.97 -26.99 -19.68
N PRO A 175 -23.81 -27.41 -18.40
CA PRO A 175 -23.72 -28.83 -18.09
C PRO A 175 -25.00 -29.55 -18.52
N PRO A 176 -24.92 -30.84 -18.91
CA PRO A 176 -26.08 -31.61 -19.29
C PRO A 176 -27.11 -31.58 -18.15
N LEU A 177 -28.30 -31.09 -18.48
CA LEU A 177 -29.42 -30.94 -17.56
C LEU A 177 -30.58 -31.78 -18.07
N ASP A 178 -31.27 -32.47 -17.16
CA ASP A 178 -32.48 -33.20 -17.51
C ASP A 178 -33.52 -32.22 -18.09
N PRO A 179 -34.14 -32.52 -19.26
CA PRO A 179 -35.14 -31.68 -19.88
C PRO A 179 -36.29 -31.30 -18.93
N SER A 180 -36.72 -32.21 -18.05
CA SER A 180 -37.80 -31.94 -17.09
C SER A 180 -37.42 -30.86 -16.07
N ILE A 181 -36.16 -30.87 -15.62
CA ILE A 181 -35.61 -29.86 -14.70
C ILE A 181 -35.43 -28.54 -15.43
N ARG A 182 -35.07 -28.56 -16.72
CA ARG A 182 -34.92 -27.36 -17.54
C ARG A 182 -36.26 -26.62 -17.70
N ASP A 183 -37.32 -27.36 -18.03
CA ASP A 183 -38.65 -26.82 -18.23
C ASP A 183 -39.20 -26.22 -16.93
N GLU A 184 -39.02 -26.91 -15.79
CA GLU A 184 -39.40 -26.39 -14.47
C GLU A 184 -38.65 -25.09 -14.13
N LEU A 185 -37.35 -25.01 -14.47
CA LEU A 185 -36.55 -23.80 -14.24
C LEU A 185 -37.04 -22.62 -15.10
N ASP A 186 -37.34 -22.87 -16.37
CA ASP A 186 -37.79 -21.83 -17.29
C ASP A 186 -39.17 -21.29 -16.89
N ASP A 187 -40.09 -22.17 -16.45
CA ASP A 187 -41.38 -21.81 -15.87
C ASP A 187 -41.23 -21.01 -14.57
N PHE A 188 -40.32 -21.43 -13.69
CA PHE A 188 -40.00 -20.71 -12.46
C PHE A 188 -39.46 -19.31 -12.76
N VAL A 189 -38.53 -19.18 -13.70
CA VAL A 189 -37.95 -17.88 -14.11
C VAL A 189 -39.00 -16.99 -14.75
N ALA A 190 -39.88 -17.53 -15.61
CA ALA A 190 -40.95 -16.78 -16.26
C ALA A 190 -41.95 -16.24 -15.22
N ARG A 191 -42.36 -17.08 -14.27
CA ARG A 191 -43.20 -16.69 -13.14
C ARG A 191 -42.56 -15.60 -12.29
N ARG A 192 -41.30 -15.76 -11.90
CA ARG A 192 -40.57 -14.74 -11.09
C ARG A 192 -40.34 -13.42 -11.81
N LYS A 193 -40.20 -13.44 -13.14
CA LYS A 193 -40.14 -12.21 -13.95
C LYS A 193 -41.49 -11.50 -13.99
N HIS A 194 -42.60 -12.26 -14.06
CA HIS A 194 -43.95 -11.71 -14.07
C HIS A 194 -44.36 -11.15 -12.70
N GLU A 195 -43.98 -11.83 -11.62
CA GLU A 195 -44.26 -11.43 -10.24
C GLU A 195 -43.44 -10.19 -9.79
N GLY A 196 -42.45 -9.77 -10.58
CA GLY A 196 -41.50 -8.72 -10.22
C GLY A 196 -40.48 -9.24 -9.21
N GLY A 197 -39.18 -9.08 -9.51
CA GLY A 197 -38.11 -9.57 -8.65
C GLY A 197 -38.19 -9.08 -7.19
N VAL A 198 -37.42 -9.74 -6.31
CA VAL A 198 -37.39 -9.56 -4.85
C VAL A 198 -37.53 -8.09 -4.42
N ALA A 199 -38.48 -7.80 -3.53
CA ALA A 199 -38.54 -6.52 -2.82
C ALA A 199 -37.20 -6.30 -2.11
N THR A 200 -36.45 -5.30 -2.56
CA THR A 200 -35.23 -4.86 -1.88
C THR A 200 -35.66 -4.24 -0.55
N ALA A 201 -35.22 -4.84 0.55
CA ALA A 201 -35.34 -4.27 1.89
C ALA A 201 -34.33 -3.13 2.08
#